data_AF-A0A494VIN9-F1
#
_entry.id   AF-A0A494VIN9-F1
#
_cell.length_a   1.000
_cell.length_b   1.000
_cell.length_c   1.000
_cell.angle_alpha   90.00
_cell.angle_beta   90.00
_cell.angle_gamma   90.00
#
_symmetry.space_group_name_H-M   'P 1'
#
loop_
_entity.id
_entity.type
_entity.pdbx_description
1 polymer ?
#
loop_
_entity_poly.entity_id
_entity_poly.type
_entity_poly.pdbx_seq_one_letter_code
_entity_poly.pdbx_strand_id
1 'polypeptide(L)'
;MKFLFFFLLLFATQIVSANTIDDLKTNADVARFVFAIAKKQNKIRKGDVIILPADSLFANNGCYQEAHKMNCKTWEKADFNNDGKTDLLVYVVWKDDNTSLLAVIDNGDDTFKPVYVIRKYLGLLPDFPLAKPMMINGTQMLLYRACSGGDPSFKKTKGAQATDTLIFKFGNFIEYNPKPSTAAITGVHVETTMCFGTCPVFKLDVAADGTTTYTATKYNPETGVFTGTIDQEKLTQILSLINYIDVQKLDNNYSVDWTDDQTIKLKVQFADGSVKEITDYGMQGTYGLRYLYQIFFGLRAGQTWYE
;
A
#
# COMPACT_ATOMS: atom_id res chain seq x y z
N MET A 1 17.20 -36.06 -51.08
CA MET A 1 17.68 -35.92 -49.68
C MET A 1 16.79 -34.92 -48.96
N LYS A 2 15.98 -35.35 -47.98
CA LYS A 2 15.18 -34.47 -47.13
C LYS A 2 16.04 -34.05 -45.94
N PHE A 3 16.26 -32.74 -45.77
CA PHE A 3 16.89 -32.19 -44.58
C PHE A 3 15.83 -32.06 -43.48
N LEU A 4 16.07 -32.73 -42.35
CA LEU A 4 15.27 -32.61 -41.13
C LEU A 4 15.93 -31.54 -40.24
N PHE A 5 15.28 -30.40 -40.06
CA PHE A 5 15.71 -29.38 -39.10
C PHE A 5 15.20 -29.77 -37.71
N PHE A 6 16.12 -30.07 -36.79
CA PHE A 6 15.82 -30.33 -35.39
C PHE A 6 15.81 -28.97 -34.65
N PHE A 7 14.63 -28.50 -34.27
CA PHE A 7 14.47 -27.30 -33.46
C PHE A 7 14.75 -27.66 -31.99
N LEU A 8 15.93 -27.28 -31.49
CA LEU A 8 16.30 -27.49 -30.09
C LEU A 8 15.60 -26.42 -29.24
N LEU A 9 14.50 -26.79 -28.59
CA LEU A 9 13.84 -25.97 -27.58
C LEU A 9 14.74 -25.89 -26.33
N LEU A 10 15.52 -24.82 -26.23
CA LEU A 10 16.21 -24.43 -25.01
C LEU A 10 15.17 -23.98 -23.99
N PHE A 11 14.75 -24.88 -23.11
CA PHE A 11 14.09 -24.51 -21.87
C PHE A 11 15.14 -23.84 -20.97
N ALA A 12 15.12 -22.52 -20.90
CA ALA A 12 15.84 -21.78 -19.88
C ALA A 12 15.21 -22.14 -18.52
N THR A 13 15.78 -23.10 -17.82
CA THR A 13 15.46 -23.32 -16.41
C THR A 13 15.94 -22.09 -15.66
N GLN A 14 15.02 -21.22 -15.24
CA GLN A 14 15.35 -20.20 -14.27
C GLN A 14 15.80 -20.92 -13.00
N ILE A 15 17.09 -20.86 -12.71
CA ILE A 15 17.62 -21.31 -11.42
C ILE A 15 17.06 -20.31 -10.42
N VAL A 16 15.96 -20.66 -9.76
CA VAL A 16 15.46 -19.91 -8.61
C VAL A 16 16.50 -20.15 -7.52
N SER A 17 17.42 -19.19 -7.34
CA SER A 17 18.30 -19.18 -6.18
C SER A 17 17.41 -19.00 -4.96
N ALA A 18 17.60 -19.84 -3.94
CA ALA A 18 17.01 -19.59 -2.64
C ALA A 18 17.42 -18.18 -2.18
N ASN A 19 16.45 -17.40 -1.70
CA ASN A 19 16.69 -16.06 -1.19
C ASN A 19 16.80 -16.07 0.34
N THR A 20 17.22 -14.95 0.93
CA THR A 20 17.39 -14.83 2.40
C THR A 20 16.10 -15.16 3.18
N ILE A 21 14.91 -14.95 2.59
CA ILE A 21 13.62 -15.23 3.24
C ILE A 21 13.38 -16.75 3.34
N ASP A 22 13.83 -17.54 2.38
CA ASP A 22 13.68 -19.01 2.37
C ASP A 22 14.33 -19.67 3.59
N ASP A 23 15.40 -19.09 4.12
CA ASP A 23 16.13 -19.62 5.28
C ASP A 23 15.50 -19.26 6.65
N LEU A 24 14.52 -18.37 6.71
CA LEU A 24 13.86 -17.98 7.96
C LEU A 24 13.04 -19.14 8.53
N LYS A 25 13.34 -19.55 9.78
CA LYS A 25 12.70 -20.70 10.45
C LYS A 25 12.01 -20.34 11.76
N THR A 26 12.50 -19.30 12.45
CA THR A 26 12.06 -18.94 13.80
C THR A 26 11.71 -17.47 13.89
N ASN A 27 10.91 -17.09 14.90
CA ASN A 27 10.65 -15.68 15.22
C ASN A 27 11.94 -14.87 15.41
N ALA A 28 13.01 -15.49 15.92
CA ALA A 28 14.31 -14.84 16.10
C ALA A 28 15.03 -14.59 14.76
N ASP A 29 14.88 -15.48 13.77
CA ASP A 29 15.39 -15.26 12.41
C ASP A 29 14.65 -14.07 11.78
N VAL A 30 13.31 -14.09 11.83
CA VAL A 30 12.45 -13.04 11.27
C VAL A 30 12.73 -11.69 11.92
N ALA A 31 12.87 -11.63 13.26
CA ALA A 31 13.18 -10.40 13.97
C ALA A 31 14.53 -9.81 13.52
N ARG A 32 15.56 -10.65 13.36
CA ARG A 32 16.87 -10.22 12.86
C ARG A 32 16.80 -9.72 11.42
N PHE A 33 16.07 -10.42 10.56
CA PHE A 33 15.87 -10.05 9.16
C PHE A 33 15.16 -8.70 9.02
N VAL A 34 14.00 -8.54 9.66
CA VAL A 34 13.24 -7.28 9.64
C VAL A 34 14.05 -6.13 10.23
N PHE A 35 14.79 -6.37 11.32
CA PHE A 35 15.69 -5.37 11.91
C PHE A 35 16.77 -4.90 10.93
N ALA A 36 17.38 -5.81 10.17
CA ALA A 36 18.42 -5.47 9.19
C ALA A 36 17.89 -4.55 8.08
N ILE A 37 16.64 -4.74 7.65
CA ILE A 37 15.96 -3.89 6.67
C ILE A 37 15.64 -2.53 7.30
N ALA A 38 14.96 -2.52 8.45
CA ALA A 38 14.46 -1.30 9.06
C ALA A 38 15.59 -0.38 9.57
N LYS A 39 16.75 -0.94 9.97
CA LYS A 39 17.94 -0.16 10.37
C LYS A 39 18.53 0.65 9.22
N LYS A 40 18.38 0.22 7.96
CA LYS A 40 18.83 0.98 6.78
C LYS A 40 17.96 2.22 6.54
N GLN A 41 16.69 2.17 6.96
CA GLN A 41 15.70 3.21 6.68
C GLN A 41 15.53 4.20 7.83
N ASN A 42 15.72 3.75 9.07
CA ASN A 42 15.46 4.54 10.28
C ASN A 42 16.56 4.32 11.34
N LYS A 43 16.70 5.29 12.25
CA LYS A 43 17.60 5.19 13.42
C LYS A 43 17.02 4.27 14.51
N ILE A 44 16.80 2.99 14.19
CA ILE A 44 16.32 1.98 15.14
C ILE A 44 17.45 1.20 15.81
N ARG A 45 17.23 0.73 17.03
CA ARG A 45 18.17 -0.04 17.85
C ARG A 45 17.81 -1.53 17.87
N LYS A 46 18.81 -2.37 18.14
CA LYS A 46 18.58 -3.81 18.33
C LYS A 46 17.62 -4.01 19.51
N GLY A 47 16.56 -4.78 19.30
CA GLY A 47 15.47 -4.95 20.27
C GLY A 47 14.24 -4.08 19.99
N ASP A 48 14.30 -3.18 19.01
CA ASP A 48 13.13 -2.37 18.61
C ASP A 48 12.14 -3.14 17.71
N VAL A 49 12.50 -4.37 17.31
CA VAL A 49 11.71 -5.26 16.45
C VAL A 49 11.45 -6.55 17.22
N ILE A 50 10.19 -6.80 17.54
CA ILE A 50 9.74 -7.97 18.31
C ILE A 50 8.73 -8.77 17.47
N ILE A 51 8.95 -10.08 17.40
CA ILE A 51 8.08 -11.03 16.70
C ILE A 51 7.50 -11.99 17.75
N LEU A 52 6.27 -11.73 18.17
CA LEU A 52 5.58 -12.51 19.21
C LEU A 52 5.07 -13.85 18.66
N PRO A 53 4.94 -14.91 19.49
CA PRO A 53 4.14 -16.07 19.13
C PRO A 53 2.71 -15.67 18.73
N ALA A 54 2.12 -16.39 17.78
CA ALA A 54 0.80 -16.06 17.21
C ALA A 54 -0.27 -15.92 18.30
N ASP A 55 -0.36 -16.88 19.20
CA ASP A 55 -1.30 -16.89 20.32
C ASP A 55 -1.17 -15.62 21.18
N SER A 56 0.05 -15.26 21.59
CA SER A 56 0.31 -14.07 22.39
C SER A 56 -0.01 -12.78 21.61
N LEU A 57 0.39 -12.70 20.34
CA LEU A 57 0.10 -11.54 19.50
C LEU A 57 -1.39 -11.28 19.40
N PHE A 58 -2.16 -12.31 19.02
CA PHE A 58 -3.59 -12.15 18.78
C PHE A 58 -4.39 -12.03 20.08
N ALA A 59 -3.99 -12.70 21.16
CA ALA A 59 -4.59 -12.51 22.47
C ALA A 59 -4.39 -11.08 23.01
N ASN A 60 -3.18 -10.53 22.89
CA ASN A 60 -2.87 -9.16 23.33
C ASN A 60 -3.66 -8.09 22.57
N ASN A 61 -4.20 -8.42 21.40
CA ASN A 61 -5.00 -7.52 20.57
C ASN A 61 -6.48 -7.91 20.52
N GLY A 62 -6.96 -8.82 21.39
CA GLY A 62 -8.37 -9.20 21.48
C GLY A 62 -8.90 -9.99 20.28
N CYS A 63 -8.03 -10.63 19.50
CA CYS A 63 -8.35 -11.25 18.21
C CYS A 63 -8.04 -12.75 18.14
N TYR A 64 -7.81 -13.39 19.29
CA TYR A 64 -7.37 -14.78 19.37
C TYR A 64 -8.32 -15.74 18.65
N GLN A 65 -9.63 -15.62 18.90
CA GLN A 65 -10.62 -16.57 18.38
C GLN A 65 -10.77 -16.45 16.85
N GLU A 66 -10.81 -15.23 16.34
CA GLU A 66 -10.89 -14.92 14.91
C GLU A 66 -9.62 -15.36 14.18
N ALA A 67 -8.46 -15.05 14.75
CA ALA A 67 -7.16 -15.45 14.19
C ALA A 67 -7.03 -16.98 14.13
N HIS A 68 -7.45 -17.69 15.18
CA HIS A 68 -7.44 -19.16 15.21
C HIS A 68 -8.38 -19.75 14.16
N LYS A 69 -9.60 -19.21 13.99
CA LYS A 69 -10.54 -19.62 12.91
C LYS A 69 -9.95 -19.41 11.52
N MET A 70 -9.21 -18.32 11.32
CA MET A 70 -8.54 -18.02 10.05
C MET A 70 -7.24 -18.80 9.86
N ASN A 71 -6.72 -19.44 10.90
CA ASN A 71 -5.36 -20.01 10.93
C ASN A 71 -4.30 -18.96 10.57
N CYS A 72 -4.43 -17.75 11.13
CA CYS A 72 -3.44 -16.68 10.97
C CYS A 72 -2.17 -17.01 11.75
N LYS A 73 -1.01 -16.64 11.21
CA LYS A 73 0.29 -16.77 11.87
C LYS A 73 0.92 -15.39 12.04
N THR A 74 1.89 -15.29 12.95
CA THR A 74 2.70 -14.06 13.11
C THR A 74 3.45 -13.71 11.83
N TRP A 75 3.89 -14.70 11.07
CA TRP A 75 4.55 -14.49 9.79
C TRP A 75 4.34 -15.68 8.87
N GLU A 76 4.28 -15.42 7.56
CA GLU A 76 4.10 -16.40 6.50
C GLU A 76 4.89 -16.00 5.26
N LYS A 77 5.34 -17.01 4.51
CA LYS A 77 6.04 -16.84 3.23
C LYS A 77 5.06 -16.99 2.08
N ALA A 78 5.18 -16.15 1.05
CA ALA A 78 4.33 -16.17 -0.14
C ALA A 78 5.01 -15.39 -1.28
N ASP A 79 4.57 -15.55 -2.51
CA ASP A 79 5.07 -14.76 -3.66
C ASP A 79 4.02 -13.71 -4.04
N PHE A 80 4.04 -12.54 -3.40
CA PHE A 80 2.97 -11.56 -3.54
C PHE A 80 3.00 -10.84 -4.89
N ASN A 81 4.19 -10.57 -5.41
CA ASN A 81 4.37 -9.91 -6.70
C ASN A 81 4.37 -10.88 -7.89
N ASN A 82 4.28 -12.20 -7.65
CA ASN A 82 4.29 -13.29 -8.62
C ASN A 82 5.56 -13.29 -9.48
N ASP A 83 6.71 -13.00 -8.87
CA ASP A 83 8.01 -12.96 -9.56
C ASP A 83 8.83 -14.26 -9.41
N GLY A 84 8.24 -15.27 -8.78
CA GLY A 84 8.85 -16.58 -8.52
C GLY A 84 9.77 -16.61 -7.30
N LYS A 85 9.90 -15.50 -6.55
CA LYS A 85 10.69 -15.42 -5.32
C LYS A 85 9.80 -15.36 -4.10
N THR A 86 10.37 -15.79 -2.98
CA THR A 86 9.65 -15.83 -1.71
C THR A 86 9.68 -14.47 -1.03
N ASP A 87 8.52 -13.85 -0.85
CA ASP A 87 8.29 -12.71 0.02
C ASP A 87 7.88 -13.13 1.44
N LEU A 88 7.78 -12.15 2.34
CA LEU A 88 7.41 -12.37 3.74
C LEU A 88 6.26 -11.46 4.17
N LEU A 89 5.17 -12.01 4.69
CA LEU A 89 4.19 -11.28 5.50
C LEU A 89 4.54 -11.46 6.98
N VAL A 90 4.54 -10.38 7.75
CA VAL A 90 4.93 -10.41 9.17
C VAL A 90 4.23 -9.33 9.99
N TYR A 91 3.75 -9.74 11.16
CA TYR A 91 3.36 -8.84 12.24
C TYR A 91 4.59 -8.45 13.06
N VAL A 92 4.86 -7.15 13.13
CA VAL A 92 5.99 -6.59 13.86
C VAL A 92 5.48 -5.75 15.01
N VAL A 93 5.86 -6.13 16.24
CA VAL A 93 5.67 -5.29 17.42
C VAL A 93 6.91 -4.42 17.58
N TRP A 94 6.71 -3.12 17.46
CA TRP A 94 7.73 -2.10 17.62
C TRP A 94 7.83 -1.71 19.10
N LYS A 95 8.98 -1.16 19.50
CA LYS A 95 9.27 -0.82 20.91
C LYS A 95 8.30 0.16 21.56
N ASP A 96 7.65 1.00 20.77
CA ASP A 96 6.60 1.91 21.20
C ASP A 96 5.22 1.22 21.34
N ASP A 97 5.22 -0.11 21.47
CA ASP A 97 4.05 -1.00 21.53
C ASP A 97 3.09 -0.86 20.34
N ASN A 98 3.57 -0.30 19.24
CA ASN A 98 2.84 -0.28 17.99
C ASN A 98 3.02 -1.59 17.25
N THR A 99 1.91 -2.17 16.77
CA THR A 99 1.98 -3.33 15.87
C THR A 99 1.75 -2.87 14.44
N SER A 100 2.60 -3.34 13.52
CA SER A 100 2.40 -3.16 12.08
C SER A 100 2.25 -4.52 11.40
N LEU A 101 1.39 -4.57 10.37
CA LEU A 101 1.40 -5.67 9.41
C LEU A 101 2.22 -5.24 8.21
N LEU A 102 3.35 -5.93 8.01
CA LEU A 102 4.34 -5.62 7.00
C LEU A 102 4.44 -6.77 6.01
N ALA A 103 4.47 -6.46 4.73
CA ALA A 103 5.01 -7.35 3.72
C ALA A 103 6.44 -6.91 3.38
N VAL A 104 7.35 -7.85 3.19
CA VAL A 104 8.71 -7.60 2.72
C VAL A 104 8.83 -8.28 1.38
N ILE A 105 8.90 -7.47 0.33
CA ILE A 105 8.99 -7.92 -1.05
C ILE A 105 10.46 -8.07 -1.43
N ASP A 106 10.83 -9.22 -2.00
CA ASP A 106 12.16 -9.44 -2.56
C ASP A 106 12.28 -8.79 -3.95
N ASN A 107 13.33 -8.00 -4.18
CA ASN A 107 13.61 -7.41 -5.49
C ASN A 107 14.47 -8.32 -6.37
N GLY A 108 14.98 -9.43 -5.85
CA GLY A 108 15.75 -10.44 -6.58
C GLY A 108 17.27 -10.24 -6.60
N ASP A 109 17.78 -9.25 -5.88
CA ASP A 109 19.19 -8.90 -5.76
C ASP A 109 19.63 -8.81 -4.28
N ASP A 110 18.98 -9.59 -3.41
CA ASP A 110 19.09 -9.51 -1.93
C ASP A 110 18.77 -8.11 -1.37
N THR A 111 18.06 -7.29 -2.15
CA THR A 111 17.40 -6.08 -1.65
C THR A 111 15.93 -6.32 -1.41
N PHE A 112 15.43 -5.74 -0.32
CA PHE A 112 14.09 -6.01 0.17
C PHE A 112 13.32 -4.70 0.35
N LYS A 113 12.10 -4.68 -0.18
CA LYS A 113 11.19 -3.54 -0.06
C LYS A 113 10.13 -3.80 1.01
N PRO A 114 10.18 -3.11 2.15
CA PRO A 114 9.09 -3.15 3.12
C PRO A 114 7.87 -2.39 2.57
N VAL A 115 6.72 -3.06 2.59
CA VAL A 115 5.41 -2.53 2.21
C VAL A 115 4.48 -2.69 3.40
N TYR A 116 4.13 -1.58 4.03
CA TYR A 116 3.17 -1.59 5.13
C TYR A 116 1.78 -1.86 4.57
N VAL A 117 1.25 -3.05 4.83
CA VAL A 117 -0.16 -3.35 4.57
C VAL A 117 -1.00 -2.43 5.46
N ILE A 118 -0.64 -2.37 6.75
CA ILE A 118 -1.26 -1.48 7.74
C ILE A 118 -0.20 -0.96 8.72
N ARG A 119 -0.31 0.32 9.06
CA ARG A 119 0.48 0.98 10.11
C ARG A 119 -0.46 1.61 11.14
N LYS A 120 -0.39 1.13 12.39
CA LYS A 120 -1.20 1.64 13.52
C LYS A 120 -0.99 3.14 13.80
N TYR A 121 0.19 3.68 13.48
CA TYR A 121 0.60 5.05 13.81
C TYR A 121 -0.25 6.17 13.20
N LEU A 122 -1.10 5.89 12.20
CA LEU A 122 -1.99 6.91 11.64
C LEU A 122 -3.36 6.98 12.34
N GLY A 123 -3.64 6.13 13.36
CA GLY A 123 -4.97 6.08 14.00
C GLY A 123 -6.10 5.59 13.09
N LEU A 124 -5.77 5.30 11.82
CA LEU A 124 -6.72 5.09 10.72
C LEU A 124 -7.46 3.76 10.77
N LEU A 125 -7.21 2.87 11.73
CA LEU A 125 -8.01 1.65 11.84
C LEU A 125 -8.23 1.36 13.33
N PRO A 126 -9.48 1.43 13.83
CA PRO A 126 -9.79 1.08 15.22
C PRO A 126 -9.63 -0.43 15.49
N ASP A 127 -9.55 -1.23 14.43
CA ASP A 127 -9.51 -2.68 14.47
C ASP A 127 -8.10 -3.22 14.21
N PHE A 128 -7.70 -4.26 14.95
CA PHE A 128 -6.46 -4.98 14.69
C PHE A 128 -6.61 -5.81 13.40
N PRO A 129 -5.65 -5.73 12.46
CA PRO A 129 -5.79 -6.45 11.21
C PRO A 129 -5.43 -7.92 11.34
N LEU A 130 -6.31 -8.80 10.89
CA LEU A 130 -6.02 -10.20 10.63
C LEU A 130 -5.78 -10.39 9.15
N ALA A 131 -4.62 -10.93 8.79
CA ALA A 131 -4.25 -11.20 7.43
C ALA A 131 -3.54 -12.55 7.30
N LYS A 132 -3.72 -13.17 6.14
CA LYS A 132 -2.97 -14.38 5.75
C LYS A 132 -2.83 -14.45 4.23
N PRO A 133 -1.71 -14.99 3.71
CA PRO A 133 -1.60 -15.33 2.31
C PRO A 133 -2.69 -16.33 1.91
N MET A 134 -3.22 -16.17 0.71
CA MET A 134 -4.15 -17.11 0.10
C MET A 134 -3.96 -17.16 -1.42
N MET A 135 -4.23 -18.31 -2.02
CA MET A 135 -4.26 -18.48 -3.48
C MET A 135 -5.71 -18.58 -3.94
N ILE A 136 -6.12 -17.74 -4.89
CA ILE A 136 -7.42 -17.83 -5.56
C ILE A 136 -7.17 -17.97 -7.05
N ASN A 137 -7.57 -19.10 -7.64
CA ASN A 137 -7.43 -19.37 -9.08
C ASN A 137 -6.01 -19.09 -9.61
N GLY A 138 -4.98 -19.48 -8.85
CA GLY A 138 -3.58 -19.26 -9.23
C GLY A 138 -3.04 -17.86 -8.98
N THR A 139 -3.83 -16.94 -8.40
CA THR A 139 -3.39 -15.60 -8.02
C THR A 139 -3.07 -15.53 -6.53
N GLN A 140 -1.86 -15.08 -6.17
CA GLN A 140 -1.51 -14.80 -4.79
C GLN A 140 -2.20 -13.53 -4.28
N MET A 141 -2.89 -13.65 -3.16
CA MET A 141 -3.63 -12.57 -2.50
C MET A 141 -3.42 -12.62 -0.98
N LEU A 142 -3.96 -11.63 -0.27
CA LEU A 142 -4.10 -11.62 1.17
C LEU A 142 -5.58 -11.67 1.53
N LEU A 143 -5.99 -12.70 2.27
CA LEU A 143 -7.24 -12.62 3.02
C LEU A 143 -7.02 -11.58 4.12
N TYR A 144 -7.90 -10.61 4.22
CA TYR A 144 -7.86 -9.51 5.17
C TYR A 144 -9.16 -9.46 5.95
N ARG A 145 -9.10 -9.29 7.28
CA ARG A 145 -10.24 -9.02 8.13
C ARG A 145 -9.85 -8.05 9.23
N ALA A 146 -10.66 -7.02 9.41
CA ALA A 146 -10.61 -6.20 10.61
C ALA A 146 -11.18 -6.99 11.79
N CYS A 147 -10.44 -7.06 12.89
CA CYS A 147 -10.91 -7.65 14.14
C CYS A 147 -11.12 -6.54 15.19
N SER A 148 -12.35 -6.46 15.69
CA SER A 148 -12.81 -5.47 16.67
C SER A 148 -12.45 -5.86 18.10
N GLY A 149 -11.19 -6.20 18.34
CA GLY A 149 -10.63 -6.34 19.68
C GLY A 149 -10.25 -5.02 20.35
N GLY A 150 -10.43 -3.89 19.64
CA GLY A 150 -10.10 -2.54 20.10
C GLY A 150 -11.13 -1.93 21.05
N ASP A 151 -10.71 -0.88 21.75
CA ASP A 151 -11.54 -0.09 22.67
C ASP A 151 -12.88 0.32 21.99
N PRO A 152 -14.04 -0.08 22.54
CA PRO A 152 -15.35 0.27 21.99
C PRO A 152 -15.65 1.78 21.95
N SER A 153 -14.80 2.61 22.58
CA SER A 153 -14.85 4.07 22.47
C SER A 153 -14.47 4.60 21.07
N PHE A 154 -13.70 3.83 20.28
CA PHE A 154 -13.40 4.16 18.90
C PHE A 154 -14.57 3.75 18.00
N LYS A 155 -15.34 4.74 17.56
CA LYS A 155 -16.40 4.54 16.57
C LYS A 155 -15.78 4.03 15.27
N LYS A 156 -16.44 3.06 14.65
CA LYS A 156 -16.08 2.58 13.30
C LYS A 156 -16.01 3.79 12.37
N THR A 157 -14.84 4.06 11.81
CA THR A 157 -14.66 5.06 10.76
C THR A 157 -15.60 4.70 9.61
N LYS A 158 -16.56 5.57 9.30
CA LYS A 158 -17.42 5.44 8.12
C LYS A 158 -16.52 5.35 6.88
N GLY A 159 -16.64 4.26 6.13
CA GLY A 159 -15.93 4.09 4.86
C GLY A 159 -14.66 3.23 4.91
N ALA A 160 -14.20 2.78 6.08
CA ALA A 160 -13.24 1.66 6.16
C ALA A 160 -13.98 0.36 5.78
N GLN A 161 -14.13 0.14 4.48
CA GLN A 161 -14.91 -0.96 3.92
C GLN A 161 -14.40 -2.31 4.44
N ALA A 162 -15.36 -3.22 4.63
CA ALA A 162 -15.16 -4.64 4.85
C ALA A 162 -14.52 -5.29 3.61
N THR A 163 -13.26 -4.93 3.33
CA THR A 163 -12.46 -5.61 2.32
C THR A 163 -12.08 -6.95 2.91
N ASP A 164 -12.45 -8.03 2.24
CA ASP A 164 -12.04 -9.38 2.63
C ASP A 164 -10.72 -9.77 1.97
N THR A 165 -10.35 -9.13 0.86
CA THR A 165 -9.25 -9.57 0.00
C THR A 165 -8.43 -8.40 -0.52
N LEU A 166 -7.13 -8.41 -0.24
CA LEU A 166 -6.15 -7.49 -0.81
C LEU A 166 -5.27 -8.24 -1.82
N ILE A 167 -4.79 -7.53 -2.83
CA ILE A 167 -3.83 -8.02 -3.81
C ILE A 167 -2.65 -7.07 -3.88
N PHE A 168 -1.44 -7.61 -4.10
CA PHE A 168 -0.28 -6.80 -4.38
C PHE A 168 -0.30 -6.36 -5.84
N LYS A 169 -0.55 -5.08 -6.07
CA LYS A 169 -0.62 -4.49 -7.41
C LYS A 169 -0.13 -3.06 -7.38
N PHE A 170 0.49 -2.62 -8.47
CA PHE A 170 1.10 -1.29 -8.58
C PHE A 170 2.14 -1.02 -7.47
N GLY A 171 2.77 -2.07 -6.92
CA GLY A 171 3.80 -1.96 -5.88
C GLY A 171 3.28 -1.75 -4.45
N ASN A 172 1.98 -1.97 -4.20
CA ASN A 172 1.37 -1.94 -2.86
C ASN A 172 0.20 -2.94 -2.74
N PHE A 173 -0.29 -3.17 -1.51
CA PHE A 173 -1.53 -3.91 -1.27
C PHE A 173 -2.74 -2.99 -1.38
N ILE A 174 -3.68 -3.38 -2.24
CA ILE A 174 -4.93 -2.66 -2.50
C ILE A 174 -6.07 -3.67 -2.62
N GLU A 175 -7.32 -3.20 -2.59
CA GLU A 175 -8.50 -4.05 -2.77
C GLU A 175 -8.39 -4.90 -4.04
N TYR A 176 -8.75 -6.18 -3.94
CA TYR A 176 -8.90 -6.99 -5.13
C TYR A 176 -10.11 -6.52 -5.95
N ASN A 177 -9.87 -6.09 -7.19
CA ASN A 177 -10.93 -5.75 -8.13
C ASN A 177 -10.84 -6.68 -9.37
N PRO A 178 -11.74 -7.67 -9.50
CA PRO A 178 -11.76 -8.57 -10.65
C PRO A 178 -12.28 -7.91 -11.93
N LYS A 179 -12.92 -6.73 -11.84
CA LYS A 179 -13.55 -6.03 -12.96
C LYS A 179 -13.21 -4.53 -12.90
N PRO A 180 -11.93 -4.17 -13.12
CA PRO A 180 -11.51 -2.77 -13.12
C PRO A 180 -12.21 -1.98 -14.22
N SER A 181 -12.42 -0.68 -13.97
CA SER A 181 -12.92 0.23 -15.00
C SER A 181 -11.89 0.41 -16.11
N THR A 182 -12.34 0.85 -17.28
CA THR A 182 -11.48 1.21 -18.42
C THR A 182 -11.82 2.61 -18.94
N ALA A 183 -12.50 3.42 -18.11
CA ALA A 183 -12.90 4.77 -18.48
C ALA A 183 -11.67 5.61 -18.84
N ALA A 184 -11.77 6.36 -19.94
CA ALA A 184 -10.72 7.27 -20.35
C ALA A 184 -10.74 8.49 -19.42
N ILE A 185 -9.63 8.71 -18.70
CA ILE A 185 -9.43 9.84 -17.78
C ILE A 185 -8.81 10.98 -18.57
N THR A 186 -9.41 12.17 -18.48
CA THR A 186 -8.94 13.38 -19.18
C THR A 186 -8.17 14.32 -18.25
N GLY A 187 -8.38 14.24 -16.95
CA GLY A 187 -7.63 15.00 -15.97
C GLY A 187 -7.88 14.57 -14.53
N VAL A 188 -6.90 14.87 -13.68
CA VAL A 188 -6.96 14.62 -12.24
C VAL A 188 -6.52 15.87 -11.50
N HIS A 189 -7.37 16.36 -10.60
CA HIS A 189 -7.06 17.45 -9.70
C HIS A 189 -6.95 16.93 -8.27
N VAL A 190 -5.91 17.35 -7.57
CA VAL A 190 -5.67 17.06 -6.16
C VAL A 190 -5.42 18.36 -5.42
N GLU A 191 -6.12 18.59 -4.32
CA GLU A 191 -5.92 19.73 -3.43
C GLU A 191 -5.87 19.26 -1.98
N THR A 192 -4.94 19.78 -1.19
CA THR A 192 -4.85 19.50 0.24
C THR A 192 -5.05 20.76 1.07
N THR A 193 -5.64 20.65 2.26
CA THR A 193 -5.83 21.76 3.21
C THR A 193 -4.67 21.88 4.21
N MET A 194 -4.71 22.88 5.08
CA MET A 194 -3.83 22.91 6.28
C MET A 194 -4.24 21.84 7.30
N CYS A 195 -3.35 21.57 8.26
CA CYS A 195 -3.56 20.75 9.46
C CYS A 195 -2.84 21.41 10.65
N PHE A 196 -2.97 20.85 11.86
CA PHE A 196 -2.09 21.21 12.97
C PHE A 196 -0.72 20.56 12.81
N GLY A 197 0.27 21.35 12.38
CA GLY A 197 1.65 20.89 12.20
C GLY A 197 2.23 21.27 10.85
N THR A 198 2.89 20.31 10.19
CA THR A 198 3.66 20.52 8.96
C THR A 198 3.10 19.75 7.77
N CYS A 199 1.76 19.63 7.67
CA CYS A 199 1.16 18.94 6.52
C CYS A 199 1.33 19.77 5.24
N PRO A 200 1.87 19.19 4.15
CA PRO A 200 2.06 19.89 2.89
C PRO A 200 0.75 20.42 2.30
N VAL A 201 0.67 21.72 2.04
CA VAL A 201 -0.47 22.37 1.39
C VAL A 201 -0.14 22.59 -0.07
N PHE A 202 -0.79 21.86 -0.97
CA PHE A 202 -0.55 21.97 -2.40
C PHE A 202 -1.77 21.65 -3.27
N LYS A 203 -1.65 21.98 -4.56
CA LYS A 203 -2.54 21.55 -5.62
C LYS A 203 -1.74 20.94 -6.77
N LEU A 204 -2.28 19.87 -7.36
CA LEU A 204 -1.81 19.29 -8.61
C LEU A 204 -2.97 19.23 -9.59
N ASP A 205 -2.79 19.78 -10.78
CA ASP A 205 -3.69 19.64 -11.93
C ASP A 205 -2.96 18.84 -13.00
N VAL A 206 -3.31 17.56 -13.15
CA VAL A 206 -2.65 16.61 -14.05
C VAL A 206 -3.55 16.34 -15.25
N ALA A 207 -3.07 16.66 -16.46
CA ALA A 207 -3.72 16.31 -17.71
C ALA A 207 -3.44 14.85 -18.11
N ALA A 208 -4.25 14.30 -19.01
CA ALA A 208 -4.11 12.93 -19.51
C ALA A 208 -2.77 12.63 -20.21
N ASP A 209 -2.09 13.66 -20.72
CA ASP A 209 -0.76 13.55 -21.33
C ASP A 209 0.39 13.74 -20.33
N GLY A 210 0.08 13.91 -19.04
CA GLY A 210 1.04 14.12 -17.97
C GLY A 210 1.44 15.57 -17.74
N THR A 211 1.03 16.50 -18.60
CA THR A 211 1.22 17.95 -18.36
C THR A 211 0.57 18.32 -17.04
N THR A 212 1.35 18.93 -16.14
CA THR A 212 0.94 19.15 -14.76
C THR A 212 1.26 20.56 -14.29
N THR A 213 0.30 21.19 -13.64
CA THR A 213 0.53 22.40 -12.82
C THR A 213 0.63 21.99 -11.36
N TYR A 214 1.67 22.44 -10.67
CA TYR A 214 1.92 22.20 -9.25
C TYR A 214 1.91 23.54 -8.49
N THR A 215 0.87 23.80 -7.71
CA THR A 215 0.83 24.95 -6.80
C THR A 215 1.25 24.51 -5.41
N ALA A 216 2.46 24.85 -4.99
CA ALA A 216 3.01 24.51 -3.69
C ALA A 216 2.88 25.71 -2.73
N THR A 217 2.05 25.61 -1.70
CA THR A 217 1.76 26.74 -0.80
C THR A 217 2.56 26.71 0.49
N LYS A 218 2.59 25.56 1.20
CA LYS A 218 3.23 25.48 2.52
C LYS A 218 3.72 24.06 2.82
N TYR A 219 4.82 23.93 3.56
CA TYR A 219 5.39 22.63 3.99
C TYR A 219 5.65 21.64 2.84
N ASN A 220 5.97 22.18 1.67
CA ASN A 220 6.43 21.44 0.51
C ASN A 220 7.96 21.57 0.38
N PRO A 221 8.63 20.71 -0.40
CA PRO A 221 10.05 20.86 -0.70
C PRO A 221 10.38 22.26 -1.25
N GLU A 222 9.49 22.80 -2.09
CA GLU A 222 9.57 24.12 -2.69
C GLU A 222 8.23 24.84 -2.56
N THR A 223 8.20 26.16 -2.76
CA THR A 223 6.96 26.99 -2.66
C THR A 223 6.87 27.87 -3.89
N GLY A 224 5.72 27.87 -4.56
CA GLY A 224 5.55 28.55 -5.85
C GLY A 224 4.45 27.92 -6.69
N VAL A 225 4.33 28.40 -7.92
CA VAL A 225 3.52 27.77 -8.97
C VAL A 225 4.50 27.25 -10.00
N PHE A 226 4.42 25.96 -10.27
CA PHE A 226 5.32 25.28 -11.19
C PHE A 226 4.53 24.55 -12.27
N THR A 227 5.19 24.30 -13.38
CA THR A 227 4.74 23.40 -14.44
C THR A 227 5.72 22.26 -14.60
N GLY A 228 5.25 21.14 -15.12
CA GLY A 228 6.10 19.98 -15.40
C GLY A 228 5.32 18.90 -16.14
N THR A 229 6.01 17.80 -16.41
CA THR A 229 5.39 16.61 -17.01
C THR A 229 5.69 15.44 -16.11
N ILE A 230 4.64 14.73 -15.68
CA ILE A 230 4.80 13.50 -14.90
C ILE A 230 5.43 12.43 -15.80
N ASP A 231 6.45 11.75 -15.30
CA ASP A 231 7.06 10.59 -15.96
C ASP A 231 5.99 9.58 -16.45
N GLN A 232 6.19 9.04 -17.66
CA GLN A 232 5.19 8.21 -18.33
C GLN A 232 4.84 6.92 -17.56
N GLU A 233 5.82 6.29 -16.90
CA GLU A 233 5.58 5.11 -16.07
C GLU A 233 4.69 5.50 -14.87
N LYS A 234 5.00 6.63 -14.24
CA LYS A 234 4.23 7.16 -13.11
C LYS A 234 2.83 7.57 -13.50
N LEU A 235 2.66 8.25 -14.63
CA LEU A 235 1.35 8.62 -15.17
C LEU A 235 0.51 7.38 -15.45
N THR A 236 1.10 6.38 -16.13
CA THR A 236 0.43 5.11 -16.41
C THR A 236 0.00 4.41 -15.12
N GLN A 237 0.86 4.42 -14.09
CA GLN A 237 0.54 3.87 -12.78
C GLN A 237 -0.66 4.61 -12.13
N ILE A 238 -0.68 5.94 -12.15
CA ILE A 238 -1.76 6.76 -11.59
C ILE A 238 -3.09 6.45 -12.29
N LEU A 239 -3.13 6.55 -13.62
CA LEU A 239 -4.35 6.35 -14.39
C LEU A 239 -4.87 4.91 -14.28
N SER A 240 -3.95 3.93 -14.31
CA SER A 240 -4.29 2.51 -14.12
C SER A 240 -4.80 2.23 -12.72
N LEU A 241 -4.21 2.85 -11.69
CA LEU A 241 -4.68 2.70 -10.31
C LEU A 241 -6.08 3.30 -10.13
N ILE A 242 -6.33 4.50 -10.65
CA ILE A 242 -7.67 5.15 -10.61
C ILE A 242 -8.74 4.24 -11.23
N ASN A 243 -8.46 3.68 -12.39
CA ASN A 243 -9.35 2.75 -13.07
C ASN A 243 -9.50 1.42 -12.32
N TYR A 244 -8.40 0.90 -11.76
CA TYR A 244 -8.40 -0.35 -11.03
C TYR A 244 -9.18 -0.28 -9.71
N ILE A 245 -9.07 0.82 -8.96
CA ILE A 245 -9.87 1.01 -7.74
C ILE A 245 -11.32 1.42 -8.03
N ASP A 246 -11.66 1.59 -9.32
CA ASP A 246 -12.97 2.00 -9.80
C ASP A 246 -13.47 3.25 -9.08
N VAL A 247 -12.70 4.35 -9.18
CA VAL A 247 -12.90 5.58 -8.40
C VAL A 247 -14.34 6.11 -8.46
N GLN A 248 -15.05 5.88 -9.57
CA GLN A 248 -16.43 6.32 -9.74
C GLN A 248 -17.37 5.70 -8.70
N LYS A 249 -17.11 4.45 -8.28
CA LYS A 249 -17.90 3.69 -7.30
C LYS A 249 -17.51 3.95 -5.84
N LEU A 250 -16.40 4.63 -5.57
CA LEU A 250 -16.00 4.96 -4.20
C LEU A 250 -16.97 5.95 -3.56
N ASP A 251 -16.95 6.10 -2.24
CA ASP A 251 -17.75 7.12 -1.57
C ASP A 251 -17.20 8.51 -1.90
N ASN A 252 -18.08 9.52 -1.92
CA ASN A 252 -17.66 10.90 -2.17
C ASN A 252 -17.00 11.55 -0.95
N ASN A 253 -17.21 10.99 0.26
CA ASN A 253 -16.71 11.59 1.50
C ASN A 253 -16.18 10.51 2.45
N TYR A 254 -14.98 10.74 2.95
CA TYR A 254 -14.33 9.97 4.00
C TYR A 254 -13.90 10.93 5.11
N SER A 255 -13.93 10.45 6.35
CA SER A 255 -13.52 11.26 7.50
C SER A 255 -13.10 10.36 8.64
N VAL A 256 -12.04 10.77 9.33
CA VAL A 256 -11.77 10.35 10.70
C VAL A 256 -12.62 11.17 11.68
N ASP A 257 -12.75 10.69 12.93
CA ASP A 257 -13.64 11.27 13.95
C ASP A 257 -12.94 12.27 14.90
N TRP A 258 -11.64 12.56 14.71
CA TRP A 258 -10.88 13.51 15.53
C TRP A 258 -10.59 14.83 14.78
N THR A 259 -10.21 15.88 15.49
CA THR A 259 -9.87 17.19 14.89
C THR A 259 -8.40 17.28 14.47
N ASP A 260 -8.07 18.36 13.75
CA ASP A 260 -6.69 18.80 13.46
C ASP A 260 -5.94 18.09 12.32
N ASP A 261 -6.59 17.18 11.60
CA ASP A 261 -6.00 16.46 10.47
C ASP A 261 -6.12 17.22 9.14
N GLN A 262 -5.35 16.77 8.15
CA GLN A 262 -5.40 17.33 6.80
C GLN A 262 -6.58 16.76 6.00
N THR A 263 -7.24 17.60 5.18
CA THR A 263 -8.17 17.15 4.14
C THR A 263 -7.45 17.05 2.81
N ILE A 264 -7.71 15.98 2.06
CA ILE A 264 -7.42 15.90 0.62
C ILE A 264 -8.71 15.90 -0.18
N LYS A 265 -8.73 16.62 -1.29
CA LYS A 265 -9.78 16.62 -2.30
C LYS A 265 -9.21 16.05 -3.58
N LEU A 266 -9.87 15.03 -4.11
CA LEU A 266 -9.56 14.41 -5.40
C LEU A 266 -10.71 14.68 -6.35
N LYS A 267 -10.41 15.13 -7.56
CA LYS A 267 -11.36 15.27 -8.66
C LYS A 267 -10.82 14.55 -9.90
N VAL A 268 -11.59 13.63 -10.45
CA VAL A 268 -11.24 12.87 -11.66
C VAL A 268 -12.25 13.22 -12.76
N GLN A 269 -11.75 13.64 -13.91
CA GLN A 269 -12.53 13.98 -15.09
C GLN A 269 -12.39 12.86 -16.12
N PHE A 270 -13.49 12.50 -16.77
CA PHE A 270 -13.54 11.42 -17.76
C PHE A 270 -13.93 11.96 -19.14
N ALA A 271 -13.56 11.21 -20.18
CA ALA A 271 -13.81 11.58 -21.57
C ALA A 271 -15.30 11.63 -21.94
N ASP A 272 -16.16 10.93 -21.20
CA ASP A 272 -17.62 11.00 -21.34
C ASP A 272 -18.24 12.27 -20.72
N GLY A 273 -17.40 13.14 -20.13
CA GLY A 273 -17.81 14.36 -19.44
C GLY A 273 -18.22 14.16 -17.99
N SER A 274 -18.25 12.92 -17.49
CA SER A 274 -18.51 12.65 -16.08
C SER A 274 -17.34 13.13 -15.20
N VAL A 275 -17.66 13.47 -13.95
CA VAL A 275 -16.72 13.96 -12.95
C VAL A 275 -16.96 13.24 -11.64
N LYS A 276 -15.90 12.70 -11.04
CA LYS A 276 -15.92 12.17 -9.68
C LYS A 276 -15.17 13.11 -8.74
N GLU A 277 -15.79 13.46 -7.62
CA GLU A 277 -15.16 14.24 -6.56
C GLU A 277 -15.19 13.46 -5.24
N ILE A 278 -14.06 13.41 -4.55
CA ILE A 278 -13.87 12.77 -3.25
C ILE A 278 -13.22 13.76 -2.30
N THR A 279 -13.81 13.96 -1.13
CA THR A 279 -13.19 14.69 0.00
C THR A 279 -12.88 13.71 1.11
N ASP A 280 -11.63 13.70 1.58
CA ASP A 280 -11.17 12.76 2.58
C ASP A 280 -10.39 13.48 3.69
N TYR A 281 -11.04 13.62 4.84
CA TYR A 281 -10.45 14.23 6.03
C TYR A 281 -9.73 13.16 6.87
N GLY A 282 -8.42 13.36 7.08
CA GLY A 282 -7.53 12.35 7.68
C GLY A 282 -6.96 11.34 6.67
N MET A 283 -7.29 11.47 5.37
CA MET A 283 -6.79 10.58 4.30
C MET A 283 -7.03 9.10 4.61
N GLN A 284 -8.22 8.78 5.12
CA GLN A 284 -8.57 7.46 5.62
C GLN A 284 -8.82 6.47 4.48
N GLY A 285 -9.53 6.91 3.45
CA GLY A 285 -9.89 6.21 2.20
C GLY A 285 -10.07 4.68 2.24
N THR A 286 -10.09 4.11 1.04
CA THR A 286 -9.82 2.69 0.83
C THR A 286 -8.30 2.47 0.77
N TYR A 287 -7.80 1.23 0.78
CA TYR A 287 -6.36 0.93 0.59
C TYR A 287 -5.84 1.49 -0.73
N GLY A 288 -6.55 1.26 -1.82
CA GLY A 288 -6.21 1.78 -3.13
C GLY A 288 -6.23 3.30 -3.20
N LEU A 289 -7.22 3.95 -2.59
CA LEU A 289 -7.34 5.40 -2.55
C LEU A 289 -6.21 6.05 -1.72
N ARG A 290 -5.88 5.47 -0.56
CA ARG A 290 -4.72 5.91 0.24
C ARG A 290 -3.42 5.78 -0.53
N TYR A 291 -3.24 4.68 -1.26
CA TYR A 291 -2.05 4.51 -2.06
C TYR A 291 -1.97 5.54 -3.20
N LEU A 292 -3.10 5.84 -3.84
CA LEU A 292 -3.17 6.90 -4.84
C LEU A 292 -2.76 8.26 -4.26
N TYR A 293 -3.23 8.62 -3.06
CA TYR A 293 -2.78 9.83 -2.37
C TYR A 293 -1.27 9.83 -2.12
N GLN A 294 -0.71 8.72 -1.63
CA GLN A 294 0.74 8.60 -1.42
C GLN A 294 1.55 8.86 -2.70
N ILE A 295 1.06 8.39 -3.85
CA ILE A 295 1.70 8.68 -5.15
C ILE A 295 1.72 10.18 -5.40
N PHE A 296 0.58 10.88 -5.26
CA PHE A 296 0.51 12.34 -5.47
C PHE A 296 1.41 13.12 -4.50
N PHE A 297 1.46 12.73 -3.23
CA PHE A 297 2.39 13.33 -2.27
C PHE A 297 3.86 13.14 -2.67
N GLY A 298 4.19 12.00 -3.30
CA GLY A 298 5.54 11.70 -3.79
C GLY A 298 5.95 12.52 -5.02
N LEU A 299 5.00 12.88 -5.90
CA LEU A 299 5.29 13.68 -7.09
C LEU A 299 5.95 15.03 -6.78
N ARG A 300 5.61 15.62 -5.63
CA ARG A 300 6.14 16.92 -5.18
C ARG A 300 7.67 16.96 -5.11
N ALA A 301 8.31 15.85 -4.74
CA ALA A 301 9.76 15.74 -4.64
C ALA A 301 10.37 14.84 -5.74
N GLY A 302 9.54 14.17 -6.52
CA GLY A 302 9.96 13.10 -7.43
C GLY A 302 9.87 13.46 -8.91
N GLN A 303 9.58 14.71 -9.26
CA GLN A 303 9.48 15.20 -10.63
C GLN A 303 10.37 16.43 -10.82
N THR A 304 10.62 16.79 -12.08
CA THR A 304 11.27 18.05 -12.43
C THR A 304 10.21 19.13 -12.62
N TRP A 305 10.30 20.20 -11.83
CA TRP A 305 9.37 21.31 -11.82
C TRP A 305 10.03 22.58 -12.36
N TYR A 306 9.30 23.37 -13.13
CA TYR A 306 9.75 24.63 -13.74
C TYR A 306 8.84 25.78 -13.30
N GLU A 307 9.43 26.87 -12.79
CA GLU A 307 8.73 28.12 -12.44
C GLU A 307 8.25 28.90 -13.67
#